data_AF-B1I2A0-F1
#
_entry.id   AF-B1I2A0-F1
#
_cell.length_a   1.000
_cell.length_b   1.000
_cell.length_c   1.000
_cell.angle_alpha   90.00
_cell.angle_beta   90.00
_cell.angle_gamma   90.00
#
_symmetry.space_group_name_H-M   'P 1'
#
loop_
_entity.id
_entity.type
_entity.pdbx_description
1 polymer ?
#
loop_
_entity_poly.entity_id
_entity_poly.type
_entity_poly.pdbx_seq_one_letter_code
_entity_poly.pdbx_strand_id
1 'polypeptide(L)'
;MAVVKPIPSVWQIAAGPATRPYADIFLRYGVGLIGPGDAGPWKPERDDIEFEGGFVRRFASEMEIGDVVLLRTGIATITAVGIVASEYLYLEQFDDVNGWDLQHARRIRWCALPQPYTFDSQVFGANPARCSRVRSEEVVEYALRFINSPPTQWQTAPLPDLPQEEPPLSDVPTVISEVVAQAQDLVPLYWDSGRFGDLPTEDELVGHFVLPLLRSLGWPPECIAVKWRYIDVAVFSALPRIAKNCQFVVEVKRLGAGVEGALKQAKGYLESFGTPRDVVVTDGIRYRLYSSQDSFAPVAYANLVRLKASAVRLFDYLKRR
;
A
#
# COMPACT_ATOMS: atom_id res chain seq x y z
N MET A 1 1.25 3.80 48.95
CA MET A 1 0.88 4.87 47.99
C MET A 1 0.40 4.18 46.72
N ALA A 2 -0.87 4.34 46.34
CA ALA A 2 -1.35 3.83 45.06
C ALA A 2 -0.65 4.65 43.95
N VAL A 3 0.16 3.98 43.14
CA VAL A 3 0.74 4.60 41.94
C VAL A 3 -0.45 4.93 41.03
N VAL A 4 -0.80 6.21 40.94
CA VAL A 4 -1.77 6.69 39.96
C VAL A 4 -1.18 6.34 38.60
N LYS A 5 -1.75 5.34 37.93
CA LYS A 5 -1.33 4.96 36.59
C LYS A 5 -1.56 6.20 35.71
N PRO A 6 -0.54 6.76 35.06
CA PRO A 6 -0.72 7.94 34.23
C PRO A 6 -1.78 7.64 33.17
N ILE A 7 -2.65 8.63 32.92
CA ILE A 7 -3.67 8.52 31.88
C ILE A 7 -2.92 8.33 30.55
N PRO A 8 -3.18 7.24 29.80
CA PRO A 8 -2.46 6.97 28.57
C PRO A 8 -2.72 8.10 27.56
N SER A 9 -1.68 8.46 26.79
CA SER A 9 -1.87 9.38 25.68
C SER A 9 -2.70 8.70 24.59
N VAL A 10 -3.52 9.48 23.89
CA VAL A 10 -4.29 9.01 22.74
C VAL A 10 -3.62 9.50 21.46
N TRP A 11 -3.38 8.59 20.54
CA TRP A 11 -2.75 8.82 19.25
C TRP A 11 -3.67 8.42 18.11
N GLN A 12 -3.41 8.96 16.92
CA GLN A 12 -4.04 8.52 15.68
C GLN A 12 -2.97 8.11 14.68
N ILE A 13 -3.19 6.98 14.01
CA ILE A 13 -2.37 6.50 12.89
C ILE A 13 -3.26 6.39 11.66
N ALA A 14 -2.78 6.91 10.53
CA ALA A 14 -3.47 6.81 9.26
C ALA A 14 -3.38 5.39 8.69
N ALA A 15 -4.52 4.79 8.32
CA ALA A 15 -4.59 3.51 7.64
C ALA A 15 -4.38 3.63 6.11
N GLY A 16 -3.70 4.67 5.64
CA GLY A 16 -3.54 4.99 4.22
C GLY A 16 -4.74 5.72 3.60
N PRO A 17 -4.59 6.23 2.37
CA PRO A 17 -5.70 6.80 1.60
C PRO A 17 -6.67 5.70 1.11
N ALA A 18 -7.89 6.09 0.71
CA ALA A 18 -8.89 5.15 0.18
C ALA A 18 -8.38 4.34 -1.03
N THR A 19 -7.46 4.90 -1.80
CA THR A 19 -6.85 4.27 -2.97
C THR A 19 -5.67 3.36 -2.64
N ARG A 20 -5.22 3.31 -1.38
CA ARG A 20 -4.12 2.47 -0.89
C ARG A 20 -4.30 2.18 0.61
N PRO A 21 -5.28 1.36 1.01
CA PRO A 21 -5.56 1.06 2.41
C PRO A 21 -4.53 0.09 3.01
N TYR A 22 -4.20 0.28 4.28
CA TYR A 22 -3.25 -0.55 5.05
C TYR A 22 -3.87 -1.18 6.31
N ALA A 23 -5.13 -0.86 6.61
CA ALA A 23 -5.78 -1.31 7.84
C ALA A 23 -5.68 -2.82 8.05
N ASP A 24 -5.95 -3.61 7.01
CA ASP A 24 -5.92 -5.07 7.08
C ASP A 24 -4.54 -5.60 7.45
N ILE A 25 -3.47 -4.98 6.96
CA ILE A 25 -2.08 -5.35 7.28
C ILE A 25 -1.78 -5.05 8.74
N PHE A 26 -2.21 -3.87 9.21
CA PHE A 26 -1.98 -3.41 10.58
C PHE A 26 -2.68 -4.34 11.58
N LEU A 27 -3.94 -4.68 11.29
CA LEU A 27 -4.74 -5.60 12.10
C LEU A 27 -4.19 -7.02 12.07
N ARG A 28 -3.86 -7.55 10.88
CA ARG A 28 -3.38 -8.92 10.70
C ARG A 28 -2.09 -9.21 11.47
N TYR A 29 -1.15 -8.28 11.46
CA TYR A 29 0.17 -8.47 12.07
C TYR A 29 0.33 -7.78 13.44
N GLY A 30 -0.72 -7.11 13.94
CA GLY A 30 -0.64 -6.38 15.21
C GLY A 30 0.45 -5.31 15.18
N VAL A 31 0.43 -4.47 14.14
CA VAL A 31 1.41 -3.40 13.92
C VAL A 31 0.72 -2.07 13.66
N GLY A 32 1.32 -0.97 14.10
CA GLY A 32 1.09 0.36 13.54
C GLY A 32 2.33 0.74 12.75
N LEU A 33 2.15 1.13 11.50
CA LEU A 33 3.25 1.47 10.59
C LEU A 33 3.11 2.90 10.06
N ILE A 34 4.23 3.59 9.89
CA ILE A 34 4.29 4.88 9.20
C ILE A 34 5.49 4.93 8.26
N GLY A 35 5.40 5.79 7.24
CA GLY A 35 6.52 6.17 6.38
C GLY A 35 6.87 7.67 6.53
N PRO A 36 7.93 8.14 5.86
CA PRO A 36 8.69 7.39 4.85
C PRO A 36 9.73 6.47 5.52
N GLY A 37 9.91 5.26 5.00
CA GLY A 37 10.89 4.30 5.54
C GLY A 37 12.22 4.26 4.77
N ASP A 38 12.26 4.74 3.52
CA ASP A 38 13.46 4.78 2.68
C ASP A 38 14.62 5.60 3.27
N ALA A 39 14.33 6.56 4.15
CA ALA A 39 15.33 7.29 4.92
C ALA A 39 16.08 6.42 5.95
N GLY A 40 15.63 5.19 6.25
CA GLY A 40 16.23 4.31 7.26
C GLY A 40 15.71 4.58 8.68
N PRO A 41 16.26 3.93 9.73
CA PRO A 41 15.73 4.04 11.09
C PRO A 41 15.91 5.43 11.70
N TRP A 42 14.95 5.82 12.55
CA TRP A 42 15.01 7.04 13.34
C TRP A 42 16.10 6.96 14.41
N LYS A 43 16.83 8.05 14.62
CA LYS A 43 17.76 8.25 15.74
C LYS A 43 17.67 9.70 16.24
N PRO A 44 17.92 9.98 17.53
CA PRO A 44 17.80 11.33 18.09
C PRO A 44 18.65 12.41 17.41
N GLU A 45 19.74 12.01 16.74
CA GLU A 45 20.67 12.92 16.06
C GLU A 45 20.22 13.31 14.64
N ARG A 46 19.15 12.69 14.12
CA ARG A 46 18.62 12.93 12.77
C ARG A 46 17.60 14.06 12.75
N ASP A 47 17.48 14.73 11.60
CA ASP A 47 16.56 15.84 11.43
C ASP A 47 15.18 15.36 10.96
N ASP A 48 14.11 16.01 11.44
CA ASP A 48 12.73 15.73 11.02
C ASP A 48 12.53 15.91 9.50
N ILE A 49 13.33 16.77 8.84
CA ILE A 49 13.29 17.01 7.39
C ILE A 49 13.61 15.74 6.59
N GLU A 50 14.51 14.88 7.10
CA GLU A 50 14.85 13.59 6.47
C GLU A 50 13.65 12.64 6.36
N PHE A 51 12.60 12.90 7.15
CA PHE A 51 11.40 12.07 7.24
C PHE A 51 10.13 12.81 6.83
N GLU A 52 10.26 13.90 6.06
CA GLU A 52 9.14 14.77 5.64
C GLU A 52 8.36 15.40 6.81
N GLY A 53 8.99 15.52 7.98
CA GLY A 53 8.47 16.17 9.17
C GLY A 53 8.49 15.32 10.44
N GLY A 54 8.10 15.90 11.57
CA GLY A 54 8.29 15.29 12.90
C GLY A 54 7.36 14.15 13.30
N PHE A 55 6.59 13.56 12.38
CA PHE A 55 5.72 12.43 12.75
C PHE A 55 6.51 11.15 13.03
N VAL A 56 7.65 10.92 12.36
CA VAL A 56 8.52 9.76 12.67
C VAL A 56 9.15 9.94 14.05
N ARG A 57 9.73 11.10 14.34
CA ARG A 57 10.26 11.43 15.67
C ARG A 57 9.22 11.24 16.78
N ARG A 58 8.00 11.77 16.61
CA ARG A 58 6.93 11.59 17.61
C ARG A 58 6.58 10.12 17.82
N PHE A 59 6.44 9.36 16.74
CA PHE A 59 6.12 7.95 16.80
C PHE A 59 7.24 7.10 17.43
N ALA A 60 8.50 7.45 17.16
CA ALA A 60 9.67 6.74 17.68
C ALA A 60 10.03 7.14 19.12
N SER A 61 9.91 8.42 19.48
CA SER A 61 10.43 8.96 20.74
C SER A 61 9.37 9.37 21.76
N GLU A 62 8.12 9.66 21.35
CA GLU A 62 7.09 10.19 22.26
C GLU A 62 5.93 9.23 22.53
N MET A 63 5.68 8.27 21.65
CA MET A 63 4.66 7.24 21.85
C MET A 63 5.20 6.15 22.79
N GLU A 64 4.45 5.81 23.84
CA GLU A 64 4.90 4.88 24.89
C GLU A 64 4.07 3.60 24.90
N ILE A 65 4.63 2.53 25.48
CA ILE A 65 3.88 1.29 25.74
C ILE A 65 2.70 1.59 26.67
N GLY A 66 1.51 1.13 26.27
CA GLY A 66 0.26 1.38 27.00
C GLY A 66 -0.54 2.58 26.49
N ASP A 67 0.04 3.41 25.62
CA ASP A 67 -0.72 4.45 24.93
C ASP A 67 -1.82 3.86 24.04
N VAL A 68 -2.88 4.65 23.85
CA VAL A 68 -4.03 4.28 23.02
C VAL A 68 -3.82 4.80 21.62
N VAL A 69 -4.13 3.98 20.61
CA VAL A 69 -4.00 4.34 19.21
C VAL A 69 -5.33 4.14 18.49
N LEU A 70 -5.74 5.12 17.72
CA LEU A 70 -6.88 5.05 16.82
C LEU A 70 -6.41 4.80 15.39
N LEU A 71 -6.92 3.74 14.76
CA LEU A 71 -6.64 3.44 13.36
C LEU A 71 -7.66 4.18 12.48
N ARG A 72 -7.20 5.25 11.85
CA ARG A 72 -8.04 6.21 11.14
C ARG A 72 -8.14 5.91 9.66
N THR A 73 -9.35 6.02 9.11
CA THR A 73 -9.66 5.96 7.67
C THR A 73 -10.36 7.26 7.25
N GLY A 74 -9.61 8.28 6.81
CA GLY A 74 -10.18 9.60 6.46
C GLY A 74 -10.25 10.56 7.66
N ILE A 75 -10.92 11.71 7.54
CA ILE A 75 -10.74 12.84 8.49
C ILE A 75 -11.61 12.78 9.76
N ALA A 76 -12.52 11.82 9.83
CA ALA A 76 -13.46 11.68 10.95
C ALA A 76 -13.81 10.22 11.28
N THR A 77 -13.19 9.23 10.62
CA THR A 77 -13.60 7.82 10.76
C THR A 77 -12.44 6.97 11.26
N ILE A 78 -12.74 6.04 12.15
CA ILE A 78 -11.81 5.03 12.65
C ILE A 78 -12.36 3.63 12.39
N THR A 79 -11.47 2.66 12.23
CA THR A 79 -11.84 1.26 12.03
C THR A 79 -11.36 0.33 13.15
N ALA A 80 -10.44 0.81 14.00
CA ALA A 80 -9.94 0.05 15.14
C ALA A 80 -9.42 0.97 16.25
N VAL A 81 -9.39 0.44 17.46
CA VAL A 81 -8.72 1.02 18.63
C VAL A 81 -7.65 0.04 19.08
N GLY A 82 -6.47 0.51 19.45
CA GLY A 82 -5.37 -0.34 19.85
C GLY A 82 -4.60 0.17 21.05
N ILE A 83 -3.80 -0.71 21.65
CA ILE A 83 -2.87 -0.37 22.73
C ILE A 83 -1.46 -0.71 22.28
N VAL A 84 -0.55 0.26 22.41
CA VAL A 84 0.87 0.09 22.09
C VAL A 84 1.47 -0.98 23.00
N ALA A 85 2.14 -1.95 22.38
CA ALA A 85 2.63 -3.17 23.02
C ALA A 85 4.15 -3.35 22.89
N SER A 86 4.86 -2.45 22.21
CA SER A 86 6.31 -2.48 22.10
C SER A 86 6.95 -1.09 22.05
N GLU A 87 8.26 -1.08 22.24
CA GLU A 87 9.11 0.02 21.85
C GLU A 87 9.11 0.21 20.31
N TYR A 88 9.72 1.31 19.86
CA TYR A 88 9.92 1.60 18.44
C TYR A 88 10.72 0.48 17.76
N LEU A 89 10.28 0.10 16.57
CA LEU A 89 10.92 -0.90 15.73
C LEU A 89 11.11 -0.33 14.33
N TYR A 90 12.14 -0.81 13.65
CA TYR A 90 12.33 -0.62 12.22
C TYR A 90 12.27 -2.01 11.56
N LEU A 91 11.26 -2.26 10.75
CA LEU A 91 10.88 -3.59 10.27
C LEU A 91 10.99 -3.68 8.74
N GLU A 92 12.08 -4.28 8.26
CA GLU A 92 12.41 -4.40 6.82
C GLU A 92 11.37 -5.21 6.03
N GLN A 93 10.61 -6.10 6.69
CA GLN A 93 9.52 -6.82 6.04
C GLN A 93 8.35 -5.93 5.57
N PHE A 94 8.36 -4.63 5.91
CA PHE A 94 7.38 -3.63 5.48
C PHE A 94 7.99 -2.55 4.58
N ASP A 95 9.07 -2.89 3.86
CA ASP A 95 9.73 -2.02 2.89
C ASP A 95 8.94 -1.79 1.60
N ASP A 96 7.89 -2.56 1.32
CA ASP A 96 7.01 -2.34 0.17
C ASP A 96 5.56 -2.74 0.49
N VAL A 97 4.90 -1.94 1.32
CA VAL A 97 3.48 -2.12 1.63
C VAL A 97 2.64 -1.40 0.59
N ASN A 98 2.18 -2.15 -0.41
CA ASN A 98 1.38 -1.64 -1.53
C ASN A 98 2.06 -0.46 -2.27
N GLY A 99 3.38 -0.49 -2.41
CA GLY A 99 4.16 0.54 -3.06
C GLY A 99 4.72 1.61 -2.14
N TRP A 100 4.60 1.45 -0.81
CA TRP A 100 5.08 2.41 0.19
C TRP A 100 5.98 1.76 1.25
N ASP A 101 7.07 2.45 1.54
CA ASP A 101 8.05 2.11 2.55
C ASP A 101 7.48 2.49 3.94
N LEU A 102 7.00 1.49 4.69
CA LEU A 102 6.32 1.65 5.99
C LEU A 102 7.09 0.96 7.13
N GLN A 103 8.43 0.98 7.11
CA GLN A 103 9.26 0.25 8.09
C GLN A 103 9.18 0.79 9.52
N HIS A 104 8.75 2.03 9.77
CA HIS A 104 8.64 2.56 11.13
C HIS A 104 7.45 1.94 11.86
N ALA A 105 7.73 1.10 12.84
CA ALA A 105 6.73 0.23 13.44
C ALA A 105 6.63 0.36 14.97
N ARG A 106 5.43 0.07 15.45
CA ARG A 106 5.12 -0.29 16.84
C ARG A 106 4.27 -1.55 16.80
N ARG A 107 4.49 -2.50 17.72
CA ARG A 107 3.52 -3.57 17.94
C ARG A 107 2.31 -2.99 18.64
N ILE A 108 1.12 -3.28 18.14
CA ILE A 108 -0.15 -2.77 18.67
C ILE A 108 -1.11 -3.95 18.78
N ARG A 109 -1.73 -4.09 19.96
CA ARG A 109 -2.87 -4.99 20.13
C ARG A 109 -4.10 -4.25 19.63
N TRP A 110 -4.62 -4.64 18.48
CA TRP A 110 -5.78 -4.01 17.89
C TRP A 110 -7.09 -4.68 18.30
N CYS A 111 -8.10 -3.86 18.55
CA CYS A 111 -9.51 -4.23 18.58
C CYS A 111 -10.17 -3.64 17.34
N ALA A 112 -10.43 -4.47 16.34
CA ALA A 112 -11.19 -4.07 15.17
C ALA A 112 -12.63 -3.74 15.58
N LEU A 113 -13.15 -2.61 15.09
CA LEU A 113 -14.54 -2.24 15.32
C LEU A 113 -15.44 -3.10 14.42
N PRO A 114 -16.61 -3.56 14.91
CA PRO A 114 -17.55 -4.31 14.06
C PRO A 114 -17.99 -3.52 12.82
N GLN A 115 -18.08 -2.19 12.96
CA GLN A 115 -18.29 -1.25 11.87
C GLN A 115 -17.41 -0.02 12.12
N PRO A 116 -16.93 0.66 11.06
CA PRO A 116 -16.22 1.92 11.22
C PRO A 116 -17.04 2.92 12.03
N TYR A 117 -16.39 3.61 12.96
CA TYR A 117 -17.01 4.66 13.76
C TYR A 117 -16.64 6.02 13.18
N THR A 118 -17.65 6.84 12.88
CA THR A 118 -17.48 8.20 12.35
C THR A 118 -17.90 9.20 13.40
N PHE A 119 -17.00 10.12 13.75
CA PHE A 119 -17.29 11.25 14.63
C PHE A 119 -18.11 12.30 13.88
N ASP A 120 -18.93 13.08 14.60
CA ASP A 120 -19.83 14.07 14.00
C ASP A 120 -19.09 15.25 13.36
N SER A 121 -17.84 15.46 13.75
CA SER A 121 -16.98 16.54 13.25
C SER A 121 -15.68 16.02 12.65
N GLN A 122 -14.95 16.88 11.93
CA GLN A 122 -13.63 16.58 11.38
C GLN A 122 -12.55 16.57 12.48
N VAL A 123 -12.67 15.64 13.43
CA VAL A 123 -11.88 15.58 14.66
C VAL A 123 -10.37 15.36 14.45
N PHE A 124 -9.96 14.90 13.27
CA PHE A 124 -8.55 14.71 12.92
C PHE A 124 -7.96 15.87 12.11
N GLY A 125 -8.76 16.89 11.81
CA GLY A 125 -8.38 18.03 10.99
C GLY A 125 -8.49 17.77 9.48
N ALA A 126 -8.30 18.82 8.68
CA ALA A 126 -8.46 18.75 7.21
C ALA A 126 -7.33 17.97 6.52
N ASN A 127 -6.09 18.11 7.02
CA ASN A 127 -4.90 17.41 6.53
C ASN A 127 -4.22 16.67 7.69
N PRO A 128 -4.83 15.59 8.20
CA PRO A 128 -4.32 14.86 9.35
C PRO A 128 -2.95 14.24 9.05
N ALA A 129 -2.00 14.41 9.98
CA ALA A 129 -0.70 13.76 9.89
C ALA A 129 -0.82 12.22 9.87
N ARG A 130 0.21 11.55 9.35
CA ARG A 130 0.34 10.07 9.37
C ARG A 130 0.28 9.51 10.80
N CYS A 131 0.90 10.24 11.72
CA CYS A 131 0.84 9.99 13.16
C CYS A 131 0.84 11.32 13.93
N SER A 132 -0.07 11.44 14.90
CA SER A 132 -0.09 12.57 15.84
C SER A 132 -0.82 12.21 17.12
N ARG A 133 -0.49 12.92 18.21
CA ARG A 133 -1.30 12.90 19.43
C ARG A 133 -2.66 13.54 19.15
N VAL A 134 -3.72 12.93 19.66
CA VAL A 134 -5.08 13.44 19.58
C VAL A 134 -5.30 14.42 20.72
N ARG A 135 -5.88 15.58 20.41
CA ARG A 135 -6.23 16.62 21.38
C ARG A 135 -7.73 16.89 21.48
N SER A 136 -8.54 16.32 20.58
CA SER A 136 -9.98 16.44 20.64
C SER A 136 -10.52 15.72 21.86
N GLU A 137 -11.21 16.44 22.76
CA GLU A 137 -11.79 15.89 23.98
C GLU A 137 -12.78 14.75 23.67
N GLU A 138 -13.64 14.94 22.66
CA GLU A 138 -14.59 13.93 22.18
C GLU A 138 -13.90 12.60 21.85
N VAL A 139 -12.78 12.68 21.13
CA VAL A 139 -12.03 11.51 20.67
C VAL A 139 -11.26 10.86 21.82
N VAL A 140 -10.67 11.66 22.70
CA VAL A 140 -9.98 11.16 23.90
C VAL A 140 -10.96 10.46 24.83
N GLU A 141 -12.12 11.06 25.10
CA GLU A 141 -13.17 10.47 25.91
C GLU A 141 -13.68 9.16 25.29
N TYR A 142 -13.94 9.14 23.98
CA TYR A 142 -14.32 7.93 23.27
C TYR A 142 -13.28 6.81 23.45
N ALA A 143 -12.00 7.11 23.21
CA ALA A 143 -10.92 6.13 23.29
C ALA A 143 -10.76 5.57 24.71
N LEU A 144 -10.77 6.45 25.73
CA LEU A 144 -10.67 6.05 27.13
C LEU A 144 -11.89 5.26 27.58
N ARG A 145 -13.10 5.65 27.17
CA ARG A 145 -14.32 4.87 27.45
C ARG A 145 -14.26 3.50 26.80
N PHE A 146 -13.78 3.42 25.56
CA PHE A 146 -13.68 2.17 24.80
C PHE A 146 -12.76 1.16 25.50
N ILE A 147 -11.54 1.57 25.91
CA ILE A 147 -10.60 0.65 26.58
C ILE A 147 -11.05 0.24 27.98
N ASN A 148 -11.90 1.03 28.65
CA ASN A 148 -12.45 0.70 29.96
C ASN A 148 -13.76 -0.10 29.87
N SER A 149 -14.27 -0.34 28.66
CA SER A 149 -15.51 -1.09 28.43
C SER A 149 -15.21 -2.54 28.01
N PRO A 150 -15.93 -3.54 28.54
CA PRO A 150 -15.81 -4.92 28.04
C PRO A 150 -16.19 -5.05 26.56
N PRO A 151 -15.57 -5.98 25.80
CA PRO A 151 -14.53 -6.91 26.23
C PRO A 151 -13.12 -6.27 26.28
N THR A 152 -12.35 -6.57 27.32
CA THR A 152 -10.98 -6.05 27.51
C THR A 152 -9.88 -7.09 27.26
N GLN A 153 -10.24 -8.36 26.99
CA GLN A 153 -9.29 -9.46 26.79
C GLN A 153 -8.30 -9.25 25.64
N TRP A 154 -8.68 -8.46 24.63
CA TRP A 154 -7.79 -8.13 23.50
C TRP A 154 -6.58 -7.30 23.93
N GLN A 155 -6.67 -6.56 25.04
CA GLN A 155 -5.63 -5.68 25.54
C GLN A 155 -4.41 -6.44 26.07
N THR A 156 -4.60 -7.71 26.42
CA THR A 156 -3.55 -8.61 26.92
C THR A 156 -3.35 -9.83 26.01
N ALA A 157 -4.06 -9.90 24.89
CA ALA A 157 -3.92 -10.98 23.93
C ALA A 157 -2.48 -11.07 23.40
N PRO A 158 -2.00 -12.28 23.06
CA PRO A 158 -0.71 -12.44 22.40
C PRO A 158 -0.73 -11.69 21.06
N LEU A 159 0.39 -11.06 20.74
CA LEU A 159 0.55 -10.40 19.45
C LEU A 159 0.65 -11.45 18.33
N PRO A 160 0.07 -11.20 17.14
CA PRO A 160 0.28 -12.07 15.98
C PRO A 160 1.75 -12.17 15.59
N ASP A 161 2.13 -13.19 14.82
CA ASP A 161 3.47 -13.26 14.24
C ASP A 161 3.66 -12.18 13.17
N LEU A 162 4.89 -11.68 13.04
CA LEU A 162 5.25 -10.79 11.94
C LEU A 162 5.43 -11.60 10.65
N PRO A 163 5.17 -11.02 9.47
CA PRO A 163 5.53 -11.68 8.23
C PRO A 163 7.05 -11.82 8.16
N GLN A 164 7.50 -12.88 7.50
CA GLN A 164 8.91 -13.04 7.16
C GLN A 164 9.31 -11.95 6.18
N GLU A 165 10.53 -11.44 6.32
CA GLU A 165 11.12 -10.55 5.33
C GLU A 165 11.25 -11.30 4.01
N GLU A 166 10.73 -10.68 2.95
CA GLU A 166 10.83 -11.26 1.63
C GLU A 166 12.21 -10.97 1.03
N PRO A 167 12.95 -12.01 0.62
CA PRO A 167 14.27 -11.82 0.04
C PRO A 167 14.18 -11.09 -1.31
N PRO A 168 15.19 -10.28 -1.66
CA PRO A 168 15.30 -9.73 -3.00
C PRO A 168 15.41 -10.86 -4.03
N LEU A 169 14.96 -10.60 -5.25
CA LEU A 169 15.17 -11.52 -6.37
C LEU A 169 16.66 -11.51 -6.73
N SER A 170 17.36 -12.63 -6.48
CA SER A 170 18.82 -12.74 -6.68
C SER A 170 19.21 -12.55 -8.14
N ASP A 171 18.47 -13.20 -9.04
CA ASP A 171 18.76 -13.24 -10.47
C ASP A 171 17.54 -12.74 -11.23
N VAL A 172 17.64 -11.52 -11.76
CA VAL A 172 16.59 -10.95 -12.61
C VAL A 172 16.57 -11.76 -13.92
N PRO A 173 15.42 -12.33 -14.33
CA PRO A 173 15.33 -13.09 -15.57
C PRO A 173 15.78 -12.24 -16.76
N THR A 174 16.70 -12.76 -17.58
CA THR A 174 17.27 -12.05 -18.75
C THR A 174 16.21 -11.50 -19.68
N VAL A 175 15.06 -12.18 -19.76
CA VAL A 175 13.92 -11.77 -20.57
C VAL A 175 13.35 -10.39 -20.19
N ILE A 176 13.45 -9.98 -18.92
CA ILE A 176 12.94 -8.69 -18.42
C ILE A 176 14.05 -7.75 -17.91
N SER A 177 15.33 -8.15 -17.99
CA SER A 177 16.42 -7.40 -17.36
C SER A 177 16.57 -5.98 -17.91
N GLU A 178 16.30 -5.78 -19.20
CA GLU A 178 16.34 -4.44 -19.82
C GLU A 178 15.26 -3.51 -19.28
N VAL A 179 14.03 -4.01 -19.09
CA VAL A 179 12.91 -3.23 -18.56
C VAL A 179 13.14 -2.89 -17.09
N VAL A 180 13.73 -3.82 -16.32
CA VAL A 180 14.10 -3.60 -14.93
C VAL A 180 15.20 -2.54 -14.81
N ALA A 181 16.26 -2.63 -15.62
CA ALA A 181 17.32 -1.63 -15.66
C ALA A 181 16.76 -0.24 -16.05
N GLN A 182 15.91 -0.19 -17.07
CA GLN A 182 15.25 1.05 -17.49
C GLN A 182 14.40 1.65 -16.36
N ALA A 183 13.67 0.84 -15.60
CA ALA A 183 12.90 1.31 -14.44
C ALA A 183 13.82 1.91 -13.36
N GLN A 184 14.94 1.25 -13.06
CA GLN A 184 15.92 1.74 -12.08
C GLN A 184 16.57 3.07 -12.50
N ASP A 185 16.81 3.26 -13.80
CA ASP A 185 17.39 4.50 -14.34
C ASP A 185 16.38 5.65 -14.39
N LEU A 186 15.14 5.38 -14.81
CA LEU A 186 14.15 6.43 -15.09
C LEU A 186 13.35 6.86 -13.86
N VAL A 187 13.10 5.99 -12.89
CA VAL A 187 12.28 6.34 -11.72
C VAL A 187 12.85 7.51 -10.93
N PRO A 188 14.16 7.56 -10.58
CA PRO A 188 14.74 8.72 -9.91
C PRO A 188 14.57 10.01 -10.70
N LEU A 189 14.66 9.95 -12.04
CA LEU A 189 14.46 11.10 -12.91
C LEU A 189 13.01 11.59 -12.88
N TYR A 190 12.02 10.69 -12.92
CA TYR A 190 10.60 11.06 -12.89
C TYR A 190 10.17 11.74 -11.58
N TRP A 191 10.82 11.39 -10.47
CA TRP A 191 10.55 12.04 -9.18
C TRP A 191 11.26 13.39 -9.02
N ASP A 192 12.22 13.71 -9.88
CA ASP A 192 12.89 15.01 -9.88
C ASP A 192 12.06 16.04 -10.66
N SER A 193 11.10 16.67 -9.97
CA SER A 193 10.25 17.71 -10.56
C SER A 193 11.03 18.93 -11.03
N GLY A 194 12.24 19.16 -10.52
CA GLY A 194 13.10 20.27 -10.95
C GLY A 194 13.71 20.03 -12.33
N ARG A 195 14.07 18.79 -12.64
CA ARG A 195 14.65 18.40 -13.93
C ARG A 195 13.61 17.93 -14.94
N PHE A 196 12.65 17.13 -14.50
CA PHE A 196 11.68 16.46 -15.36
C PHE A 196 10.39 17.27 -15.56
N GLY A 197 10.04 18.10 -14.58
CA GLY A 197 8.79 18.86 -14.58
C GLY A 197 7.63 18.05 -14.01
N ASP A 198 6.63 17.78 -14.83
CA ASP A 198 5.45 17.00 -14.43
C ASP A 198 5.72 15.49 -14.45
N LEU A 199 5.03 14.75 -13.59
CA LEU A 199 5.08 13.29 -13.59
C LEU A 199 4.62 12.73 -14.96
N PRO A 200 5.20 11.60 -15.41
CA PRO A 200 4.79 10.98 -16.67
C PRO A 200 3.30 10.62 -16.64
N THR A 201 2.66 10.84 -17.79
CA THR A 201 1.26 10.46 -18.03
C THR A 201 1.09 8.94 -18.05
N GLU A 202 -0.17 8.50 -17.93
CA GLU A 202 -0.50 7.07 -18.05
C GLU A 202 -0.08 6.50 -19.41
N ASP A 203 -0.25 7.26 -20.49
CA ASP A 203 0.14 6.85 -21.84
C ASP A 203 1.67 6.77 -22.02
N GLU A 204 2.42 7.67 -21.38
CA GLU A 204 3.88 7.57 -21.31
C GLU A 204 4.30 6.31 -20.55
N LEU A 205 3.67 6.00 -19.41
CA LEU A 205 3.98 4.78 -18.64
C LEU A 205 3.64 3.51 -19.41
N VAL A 206 2.56 3.52 -20.21
CA VAL A 206 2.26 2.45 -21.17
C VAL A 206 3.43 2.26 -22.14
N GLY A 207 3.91 3.34 -22.75
CA GLY A 207 4.99 3.31 -23.72
C GLY A 207 6.35 2.93 -23.12
N HIS A 208 6.68 3.48 -21.95
CA HIS A 208 7.98 3.32 -21.31
C HIS A 208 8.15 1.96 -20.64
N PHE A 209 7.09 1.36 -20.09
CA PHE A 209 7.24 0.13 -19.30
C PHE A 209 6.26 -0.99 -19.66
N VAL A 210 4.97 -0.69 -19.83
CA VAL A 210 3.96 -1.76 -20.02
C VAL A 210 4.18 -2.49 -21.35
N LEU A 211 4.34 -1.76 -22.45
CA LEU A 211 4.58 -2.36 -23.76
C LEU A 211 5.94 -3.09 -23.82
N PRO A 212 7.07 -2.51 -23.36
CA PRO A 212 8.33 -3.22 -23.27
C PRO A 212 8.25 -4.50 -22.42
N LEU A 213 7.61 -4.45 -21.25
CA LEU A 213 7.46 -5.63 -20.39
C LEU A 213 6.70 -6.75 -21.09
N LEU A 214 5.56 -6.44 -21.72
CA LEU A 214 4.77 -7.44 -22.45
C LEU A 214 5.56 -8.03 -23.64
N ARG A 215 6.29 -7.18 -24.38
CA ARG A 215 7.16 -7.61 -25.48
C ARG A 215 8.23 -8.58 -25.01
N SER A 216 8.96 -8.21 -23.96
CA SER A 216 9.92 -9.04 -23.27
C SER A 216 9.31 -10.40 -22.91
N LEU A 217 8.10 -10.41 -22.35
CA LEU A 217 7.39 -11.63 -21.97
C LEU A 217 6.80 -12.44 -23.14
N GLY A 218 7.16 -12.11 -24.39
CA GLY A 218 6.84 -12.89 -25.59
C GLY A 218 5.56 -12.48 -26.31
N TRP A 219 4.93 -11.37 -25.93
CA TRP A 219 3.71 -10.91 -26.59
C TRP A 219 4.00 -10.17 -27.90
N PRO A 220 3.42 -10.62 -29.03
CA PRO A 220 3.67 -10.01 -30.33
C PRO A 220 2.80 -8.74 -30.51
N PRO A 221 3.19 -7.79 -31.37
CA PRO A 221 2.51 -6.51 -31.52
C PRO A 221 1.03 -6.59 -31.83
N GLU A 222 0.69 -7.48 -32.73
CA GLU A 222 -0.67 -7.74 -33.17
C GLU A 222 -1.59 -8.26 -32.04
N CYS A 223 -1.03 -8.85 -30.98
CA CYS A 223 -1.78 -9.33 -29.81
C CYS A 223 -1.86 -8.33 -28.66
N ILE A 224 -1.25 -7.15 -28.78
CA ILE A 224 -1.34 -6.08 -27.77
C ILE A 224 -2.12 -4.91 -28.38
N ALA A 225 -3.20 -4.50 -27.75
CA ALA A 225 -4.00 -3.38 -28.20
C ALA A 225 -4.02 -2.27 -27.15
N VAL A 226 -3.57 -1.09 -27.54
CA VAL A 226 -3.58 0.11 -26.70
C VAL A 226 -4.90 0.85 -26.94
N LYS A 227 -5.56 1.31 -25.86
CA LYS A 227 -6.88 1.98 -25.89
C LYS A 227 -8.00 1.16 -26.56
N TRP A 228 -7.92 -0.17 -26.50
CA TRP A 228 -8.97 -1.02 -27.07
C TRP A 228 -10.24 -0.93 -26.20
N ARG A 229 -11.30 -0.34 -26.75
CA ARG A 229 -12.56 -0.08 -26.02
C ARG A 229 -12.33 0.71 -24.73
N TYR A 230 -11.48 1.74 -24.79
CA TYR A 230 -11.13 2.62 -23.67
C TYR A 230 -10.29 1.99 -22.54
N ILE A 231 -9.87 0.72 -22.70
CA ILE A 231 -8.92 0.06 -21.79
C ILE A 231 -7.51 0.44 -22.20
N ASP A 232 -6.65 0.83 -21.25
CA ASP A 232 -5.29 1.28 -21.54
C ASP A 232 -4.51 0.27 -22.37
N VAL A 233 -4.44 -0.98 -21.93
CA VAL A 233 -3.89 -2.09 -22.73
C VAL A 233 -4.74 -3.35 -22.59
N ALA A 234 -5.09 -3.98 -23.70
CA ALA A 234 -5.71 -5.30 -23.74
C ALA A 234 -4.76 -6.30 -24.44
N VAL A 235 -4.60 -7.47 -23.83
CA VAL A 235 -3.71 -8.53 -24.34
C VAL A 235 -4.55 -9.71 -24.82
N PHE A 236 -4.23 -10.24 -26.00
CA PHE A 236 -5.04 -11.26 -26.69
C PHE A 236 -4.22 -12.52 -26.97
N SER A 237 -4.73 -13.68 -26.56
CA SER A 237 -4.07 -14.97 -26.82
C SER A 237 -4.09 -15.34 -28.30
N ALA A 238 -5.08 -14.86 -29.06
CA ALA A 238 -5.22 -15.09 -30.50
C ALA A 238 -5.92 -13.93 -31.21
N LEU A 239 -5.74 -13.85 -32.53
CA LEU A 239 -6.54 -12.97 -33.40
C LEU A 239 -7.86 -13.66 -33.79
N PRO A 240 -8.93 -12.89 -34.12
CA PRO A 240 -9.03 -11.44 -34.07
C PRO A 240 -9.10 -10.88 -32.63
N ARG A 241 -8.92 -9.56 -32.48
CA ARG A 241 -9.01 -8.84 -31.19
C ARG A 241 -10.46 -8.71 -30.72
N ILE A 242 -10.98 -9.78 -30.14
CA ILE A 242 -12.35 -9.88 -29.60
C ILE A 242 -12.31 -10.31 -28.13
N ALA A 243 -13.38 -10.02 -27.37
CA ALA A 243 -13.44 -10.31 -25.92
C ALA A 243 -13.17 -11.78 -25.59
N LYS A 244 -13.62 -12.72 -26.44
CA LYS A 244 -13.35 -14.16 -26.30
C LYS A 244 -11.85 -14.49 -26.30
N ASN A 245 -11.05 -13.77 -27.08
CA ASN A 245 -9.61 -13.99 -27.23
C ASN A 245 -8.78 -13.09 -26.31
N CYS A 246 -9.38 -12.13 -25.62
CA CYS A 246 -8.69 -11.32 -24.61
C CYS A 246 -8.31 -12.22 -23.43
N GLN A 247 -7.04 -12.19 -23.03
CA GLN A 247 -6.53 -12.97 -21.91
C GLN A 247 -6.61 -12.19 -20.61
N PHE A 248 -6.08 -10.97 -20.61
CA PHE A 248 -6.14 -10.03 -19.49
C PHE A 248 -6.11 -8.60 -20.00
N VAL A 249 -6.45 -7.67 -19.12
CA VAL A 249 -6.38 -6.23 -19.37
C VAL A 249 -5.40 -5.59 -18.40
N VAL A 250 -4.80 -4.48 -18.82
CA VAL A 250 -3.92 -3.64 -18.00
C VAL A 250 -4.56 -2.26 -17.87
N GLU A 251 -4.74 -1.82 -16.65
CA GLU A 251 -5.16 -0.48 -16.28
C GLU A 251 -3.95 0.27 -15.72
N VAL A 252 -3.65 1.42 -16.30
CA VAL A 252 -2.47 2.21 -15.92
C VAL A 252 -2.89 3.42 -15.10
N LYS A 253 -2.07 3.77 -14.11
CA LYS A 253 -2.22 4.98 -13.31
C LYS A 253 -0.95 5.80 -13.35
N ARG A 254 -1.07 7.09 -13.00
CA ARG A 254 0.08 7.97 -12.82
C ARG A 254 1.06 7.40 -11.80
N LEU A 255 2.34 7.69 -12.00
CA LEU A 255 3.42 7.25 -11.14
C LEU A 255 3.13 7.56 -9.66
N GLY A 256 3.24 6.55 -8.79
CA GLY A 256 3.03 6.71 -7.36
C GLY A 256 1.57 6.78 -6.89
N ALA A 257 0.59 6.81 -7.80
CA ALA A 257 -0.81 6.68 -7.45
C ALA A 257 -1.10 5.30 -6.80
N GLY A 258 -2.03 5.27 -5.85
CA GLY A 258 -2.54 4.01 -5.29
C GLY A 258 -3.22 3.18 -6.39
N VAL A 259 -2.66 2.01 -6.68
CA VAL A 259 -3.11 1.09 -7.75
C VAL A 259 -4.38 0.30 -7.35
N GLU A 260 -4.77 0.35 -6.08
CA GLU A 260 -5.92 -0.41 -5.56
C GLU A 260 -7.25 0.23 -5.98
N GLY A 261 -7.29 1.56 -6.13
CA GLY A 261 -8.47 2.28 -6.61
C GLY A 261 -8.81 2.02 -8.08
N ALA A 262 -7.82 1.65 -8.90
CA ALA A 262 -7.96 1.44 -10.34
C ALA A 262 -8.74 0.16 -10.69
N LEU A 263 -8.78 -0.82 -9.78
CA LEU A 263 -9.49 -2.07 -10.01
C LEU A 263 -10.99 -1.83 -10.27
N LYS A 264 -11.58 -0.82 -9.63
CA LYS A 264 -13.00 -0.46 -9.84
C LYS A 264 -13.26 -0.01 -11.28
N GLN A 265 -12.35 0.76 -11.86
CA GLN A 265 -12.45 1.22 -13.25
C GLN A 265 -12.32 0.04 -14.22
N ALA A 266 -11.32 -0.82 -14.02
CA ALA A 266 -11.12 -2.02 -14.82
C ALA A 266 -12.34 -2.97 -14.78
N LYS A 267 -12.94 -3.17 -13.59
CA LYS A 267 -14.18 -3.96 -13.44
C LYS A 267 -15.32 -3.41 -14.29
N GLY A 268 -15.51 -2.09 -14.31
CA GLY A 268 -16.54 -1.45 -15.13
C GLY A 268 -16.39 -1.73 -16.63
N TYR A 269 -15.16 -1.80 -17.15
CA TYR A 269 -14.95 -2.19 -18.56
C TYR A 269 -15.31 -3.65 -18.82
N LEU A 270 -14.97 -4.55 -17.88
CA LEU A 270 -15.19 -5.99 -18.03
C LEU A 270 -16.66 -6.40 -17.96
N GLU A 271 -17.53 -5.60 -17.33
CA GLU A 271 -18.99 -5.81 -17.37
C GLU A 271 -19.50 -5.88 -18.81
N SER A 272 -18.91 -5.10 -19.73
CA SER A 272 -19.28 -5.08 -21.14
C SER A 272 -18.74 -6.26 -21.97
N PHE A 273 -17.84 -7.09 -21.40
CA PHE A 273 -17.17 -8.17 -22.13
C PHE A 273 -17.98 -9.46 -22.16
N GLY A 274 -18.91 -9.64 -21.22
CA GLY A 274 -19.68 -10.89 -21.04
C GLY A 274 -18.82 -12.09 -20.60
N THR A 275 -17.53 -11.90 -20.34
CA THR A 275 -16.64 -12.93 -19.80
C THR A 275 -15.63 -12.28 -18.86
N PRO A 276 -15.50 -12.76 -17.61
CA PRO A 276 -14.51 -12.24 -16.67
C PRO A 276 -13.08 -12.41 -17.22
N ARG A 277 -12.25 -11.37 -17.03
CA ARG A 277 -10.83 -11.36 -17.39
C ARG A 277 -10.00 -10.85 -16.24
N ASP A 278 -8.81 -11.41 -16.11
CA ASP A 278 -7.87 -10.97 -15.08
C ASP A 278 -7.40 -9.55 -15.39
N VAL A 279 -7.09 -8.80 -14.34
CA VAL A 279 -6.74 -7.38 -14.42
C VAL A 279 -5.36 -7.19 -13.83
N VAL A 280 -4.50 -6.53 -14.59
CA VAL A 280 -3.25 -5.98 -14.08
C VAL A 280 -3.47 -4.50 -13.84
N VAL A 281 -3.20 -4.01 -12.63
CA VAL A 281 -3.08 -2.57 -12.41
C VAL A 281 -1.61 -2.22 -12.25
N THR A 282 -1.18 -1.13 -12.87
CA THR A 282 0.19 -0.66 -12.76
C THR A 282 0.33 0.86 -12.76
N ASP A 283 1.38 1.37 -12.14
CA ASP A 283 1.88 2.74 -12.31
C ASP A 283 3.11 2.80 -13.23
N GLY A 284 3.29 1.76 -14.06
CA GLY A 284 4.47 1.53 -14.90
C GLY A 284 5.61 0.80 -14.17
N ILE A 285 5.70 0.94 -12.84
CA ILE A 285 6.80 0.39 -12.03
C ILE A 285 6.33 -0.75 -11.14
N ARG A 286 5.15 -0.60 -10.53
CA ARG A 286 4.53 -1.55 -9.63
C ARG A 286 3.36 -2.19 -10.32
N TYR A 287 3.35 -3.51 -10.40
CA TYR A 287 2.34 -4.29 -11.09
C TYR A 287 1.63 -5.15 -10.07
N ARG A 288 0.29 -5.10 -10.06
CA ARG A 288 -0.53 -6.04 -9.29
C ARG A 288 -1.53 -6.74 -10.16
N LEU A 289 -1.56 -8.05 -10.05
CA LEU A 289 -2.50 -8.93 -10.76
C LEU A 289 -3.68 -9.29 -9.86
N TYR A 290 -4.88 -9.17 -10.41
CA TYR A 290 -6.14 -9.55 -9.80
C TYR A 290 -6.81 -10.66 -10.63
N SER A 291 -7.15 -11.76 -9.97
CA SER A 291 -7.77 -12.94 -10.59
C SER A 291 -9.28 -12.78 -10.66
N SER A 292 -9.84 -12.76 -11.86
CA SER A 292 -11.28 -12.71 -12.09
C SER A 292 -12.02 -13.96 -11.62
N GLN A 293 -11.32 -15.11 -11.52
CA GLN A 293 -11.87 -16.34 -10.96
C GLN A 293 -12.01 -16.26 -9.44
N ASP A 294 -11.19 -15.46 -8.77
CA ASP A 294 -11.15 -15.32 -7.32
C ASP A 294 -11.79 -13.99 -6.87
N SER A 295 -12.89 -13.58 -7.50
CA SER A 295 -13.58 -12.31 -7.20
C SER A 295 -12.67 -11.07 -7.27
N PHE A 296 -11.65 -11.10 -8.12
CA PHE A 296 -10.58 -10.09 -8.22
C PHE A 296 -9.77 -9.93 -6.93
N ALA A 297 -9.48 -11.04 -6.25
CA ALA A 297 -8.45 -11.06 -5.21
C ALA A 297 -7.06 -10.78 -5.82
N PRO A 298 -6.19 -10.05 -5.09
CA PRO A 298 -4.80 -9.86 -5.53
C PRO A 298 -4.04 -11.19 -5.44
N VAL A 299 -3.39 -11.60 -6.53
CA VAL A 299 -2.74 -12.93 -6.63
C VAL A 299 -1.23 -12.87 -6.90
N ALA A 300 -0.73 -11.76 -7.45
CA ALA A 300 0.70 -11.54 -7.66
C ALA A 300 1.03 -10.04 -7.69
N TYR A 301 2.26 -9.71 -7.32
CA TYR A 301 2.78 -8.34 -7.28
C TYR A 301 4.24 -8.32 -7.74
N ALA A 302 4.67 -7.24 -8.39
CA ALA A 302 6.07 -6.97 -8.64
C ALA A 302 6.34 -5.47 -8.59
N ASN A 303 7.48 -5.08 -8.03
CA ASN A 303 8.00 -3.73 -8.07
C ASN A 303 9.31 -3.74 -8.86
N LEU A 304 9.33 -3.16 -10.06
CA LEU A 304 10.47 -3.26 -10.97
C LEU A 304 11.75 -2.61 -10.43
N VAL A 305 11.65 -1.62 -9.54
CA VAL A 305 12.84 -1.00 -8.93
C VAL A 305 13.32 -1.72 -7.67
N ARG A 306 12.50 -2.62 -7.11
CA ARG A 306 12.80 -3.38 -5.89
C ARG A 306 12.19 -4.78 -5.98
N LEU A 307 12.72 -5.62 -6.88
CA LEU A 307 12.19 -6.95 -7.12
C LEU A 307 12.42 -7.87 -5.92
N LYS A 308 11.34 -8.49 -5.46
CA LYS A 308 11.34 -9.55 -4.46
C LYS A 308 11.10 -10.91 -5.13
N ALA A 309 11.46 -12.00 -4.45
CA ALA A 309 11.37 -13.35 -5.01
C ALA A 309 9.95 -13.72 -5.52
N SER A 310 8.88 -13.23 -4.87
CA SER A 310 7.48 -13.48 -5.29
C SER A 310 7.11 -12.84 -6.62
N ALA A 311 7.87 -11.84 -7.10
CA ALA A 311 7.62 -11.18 -8.39
C ALA A 311 7.66 -12.16 -9.57
N VAL A 312 8.40 -13.27 -9.46
CA VAL A 312 8.45 -14.34 -10.47
C VAL A 312 7.05 -14.86 -10.80
N ARG A 313 6.17 -14.97 -9.80
CA ARG A 313 4.78 -15.41 -10.01
C ARG A 313 4.01 -14.50 -10.94
N LEU A 314 4.23 -13.18 -10.86
CA LEU A 314 3.62 -12.22 -11.77
C LEU A 314 4.13 -12.45 -13.20
N PHE A 315 5.45 -12.55 -13.37
CA PHE A 315 6.05 -12.71 -14.70
C PHE A 315 5.65 -14.02 -15.37
N ASP A 316 5.62 -15.13 -14.62
CA ASP A 316 5.16 -16.43 -15.12
C ASP A 316 3.69 -16.41 -15.55
N TYR A 317 2.86 -15.66 -14.82
CA TYR A 317 1.46 -15.47 -15.21
C TYR A 317 1.34 -14.66 -16.50
N LEU A 318 2.08 -13.55 -16.60
CA LEU A 318 2.02 -12.63 -17.73
C LEU A 318 2.73 -13.17 -18.98
N LYS A 319 3.58 -14.18 -18.86
CA LYS A 319 4.31 -14.77 -19.98
C LYS A 319 3.36 -15.37 -21.02
N ARG A 320 3.65 -15.13 -22.30
CA ARG A 320 2.92 -15.80 -23.38
C ARG A 320 3.17 -17.31 -23.31
N ARG A 321 2.07 -18.08 -23.30
CA ARG A 321 2.08 -19.54 -23.37
C ARG A 321 1.89 -20.01 -24.81
#